data_AF-A0A923XRY9-F1
#
_entry.id   AF-A0A923XRY9-F1
#
_cell.length_a   1.000
_cell.length_b   1.000
_cell.length_c   1.000
_cell.angle_alpha   90.00
_cell.angle_beta   90.00
_cell.angle_gamma   90.00
#
_symmetry.space_group_name_H-M   'P 1'
#
loop_
_entity.id
_entity.type
_entity.pdbx_description
1 polymer ?
#
loop_
_entity_poly.entity_id
_entity_poly.type
_entity_poly.pdbx_seq_one_letter_code
_entity_poly.pdbx_strand_id
1 'polypeptide(L)' 'MQAVVLENKDQPLIIKEVDNYQIGADEVLIRIKSAAFNHRDLWIQKGQYAGLKYPIILGSDGAGIVNKIGDNVNKS' A
#
# COMPACT_ATOMS: atom_id res chain seq x y z
N MET A 1 9.11 0.94 7.89
CA MET A 1 7.70 0.74 8.29
C MET A 1 7.29 -0.69 7.99
N GLN A 2 6.48 -1.31 8.84
CA GLN A 2 5.97 -2.66 8.55
C GLN A 2 4.88 -2.63 7.49
N ALA A 3 4.95 -3.56 6.54
CA ALA A 3 3.95 -3.72 5.48
C ALA A 3 3.69 -5.20 5.18
N VAL A 4 2.48 -5.51 4.69
CA VAL A 4 2.13 -6.83 4.14
C VAL A 4 2.53 -6.86 2.68
N VAL A 5 3.43 -7.79 2.33
CA VAL A 5 4.08 -7.84 1.02
C VAL A 5 3.91 -9.20 0.38
N LEU A 6 3.65 -9.18 -0.92
CA LEU A 6 3.64 -10.34 -1.80
C LEU A 6 4.86 -10.24 -2.72
N GLU A 7 5.86 -11.08 -2.47
CA GLU A 7 7.15 -11.06 -3.18
C GLU A 7 7.06 -11.60 -4.62
N ASN A 8 6.17 -12.57 -4.86
CA ASN A 8 5.96 -13.15 -6.18
C ASN A 8 4.59 -13.82 -6.26
N LYS A 9 4.19 -14.25 -7.46
CA LYS A 9 2.99 -15.05 -7.68
C LYS A 9 3.08 -16.36 -6.90
N ASP A 10 1.94 -16.80 -6.35
CA ASP A 10 1.78 -18.07 -5.62
C ASP A 10 2.68 -18.20 -4.36
N GLN A 11 3.12 -17.07 -3.80
CA GLN A 11 3.85 -17.01 -2.52
C GLN A 11 2.94 -16.55 -1.37
N PRO A 12 3.26 -16.92 -0.12
CA PRO A 12 2.53 -16.41 1.04
C PRO A 12 2.75 -14.90 1.21
N LEU A 13 1.79 -14.25 1.87
CA LEU A 13 1.95 -12.88 2.33
C LEU A 13 2.92 -12.86 3.51
N ILE A 14 3.88 -11.93 3.48
CA ILE A 14 4.84 -11.74 4.55
C ILE A 14 4.72 -10.33 5.13
N ILE A 15 4.96 -10.20 6.43
CA ILE A 15 5.14 -8.89 7.06
C ILE A 15 6.64 -8.61 7.03
N LYS A 16 7.04 -7.49 6.42
CA LYS A 16 8.44 -7.05 6.39
C LYS A 16 8.57 -5.56 6.70
N GLU A 17 9.74 -5.18 7.19
CA GLU A 17 10.13 -3.77 7.22
C GLU A 17 10.44 -3.31 5.79
N VAL A 18 9.87 -2.17 5.40
CA VAL A 18 10.15 -1.48 4.14
C VAL A 18 10.57 -0.04 4.43
N ASP A 19 11.34 0.55 3.53
CA ASP A 19 11.74 1.95 3.67
C ASP A 19 10.53 2.88 3.70
N ASN A 20 10.67 3.99 4.41
CA ASN A 20 9.63 5.01 4.43
C ASN A 20 9.54 5.66 3.05
N TYR A 21 8.32 5.81 2.56
CA TYR A 21 8.07 6.47 1.29
C TYR A 21 8.41 7.96 1.37
N GLN A 22 9.13 8.46 0.36
CA GLN A 22 9.39 9.88 0.16
C GLN A 22 8.34 10.42 -0.81
N ILE A 23 7.50 11.35 -0.35
CA ILE A 23 6.41 11.88 -1.17
C ILE A 23 6.92 12.91 -2.19
N GLY A 24 6.29 12.92 -3.36
CA GLY A 24 6.38 13.99 -4.35
C GLY A 24 5.46 15.18 -4.04
N ALA A 25 5.52 16.20 -4.91
CA ALA A 25 4.79 17.45 -4.73
C ALA A 25 3.26 17.29 -4.77
N ASP A 26 2.74 16.31 -5.51
CA ASP A 26 1.30 16.08 -5.71
C ASP A 26 0.73 14.94 -4.84
N GLU A 27 1.49 14.47 -3.84
CA GLU A 27 1.17 13.27 -3.07
C GLU A 27 0.84 13.57 -1.60
N VAL A 28 0.12 12.64 -0.97
CA VAL A 28 -0.20 12.68 0.46
C VAL A 28 0.33 11.43 1.14
N LEU A 29 1.11 11.61 2.20
CA LEU A 29 1.54 10.53 3.07
C LEU A 29 0.50 10.32 4.18
N ILE A 30 -0.17 9.16 4.16
CA ILE A 30 -1.10 8.75 5.21
C ILE A 30 -0.43 7.77 6.15
N ARG A 31 -0.52 8.01 7.46
CA ARG A 31 -0.21 7.01 8.48
C ARG A 31 -1.47 6.17 8.72
N ILE A 32 -1.49 4.97 8.13
CA ILE A 32 -2.57 4.00 8.28
C ILE A 32 -2.73 3.63 9.76
N LYS A 33 -3.98 3.64 10.23
CA LYS A 33 -4.39 3.23 11.58
C LYS A 33 -5.17 1.92 11.57
N SER A 34 -5.95 1.71 10.52
CA SER A 34 -6.74 0.50 10.28
C SER A 34 -6.73 0.18 8.79
N ALA A 35 -6.68 -1.11 8.46
CA ALA A 35 -6.79 -1.61 7.10
C ALA A 35 -7.73 -2.81 7.08
N ALA A 36 -8.45 -2.99 5.99
CA ALA A 36 -9.28 -4.16 5.75
C ALA A 36 -8.84 -4.88 4.48
N PHE A 37 -9.04 -6.20 4.46
CA PHE A 37 -8.84 -6.97 3.24
C PHE A 37 -10.10 -6.93 2.39
N ASN A 38 -9.92 -6.56 1.12
CA ASN A 38 -10.97 -6.64 0.11
C ASN A 38 -10.73 -7.85 -0.81
N HIS A 39 -11.75 -8.17 -1.60
CA HIS A 39 -11.66 -9.23 -2.61
C HIS A 39 -10.56 -8.96 -3.65
N ARG A 40 -10.25 -7.68 -3.89
CA ARG A 40 -9.13 -7.25 -4.73
C ARG A 40 -7.79 -7.81 -4.24
N ASP A 41 -7.52 -7.74 -2.94
CA ASP A 41 -6.26 -8.24 -2.37
C ASP A 41 -6.12 -9.76 -2.59
N LEU A 42 -7.24 -10.51 -2.52
CA LEU A 42 -7.28 -11.94 -2.84
C LEU A 42 -6.97 -12.22 -4.32
N TRP A 43 -7.53 -11.44 -5.25
CA TRP A 43 -7.22 -11.59 -6.68
C TRP A 43 -5.76 -11.29 -7.00
N ILE A 44 -5.18 -10.28 -6.35
CA ILE A 44 -3.75 -9.97 -6.46
C ILE A 44 -2.92 -11.17 -5.98
N GLN A 45 -3.27 -11.72 -4.81
CA GLN A 45 -2.58 -12.90 -4.24
C GLN A 45 -2.64 -14.12 -5.18
N LYS A 46 -3.78 -14.33 -5.85
CA LYS A 46 -3.96 -15.43 -6.83
C LYS A 46 -3.35 -15.15 -8.21
N GLY A 47 -2.76 -13.98 -8.43
CA GLY A 47 -2.24 -13.58 -9.75
C GLY A 47 -3.34 -13.37 -10.80
N GLN A 48 -4.57 -13.08 -10.37
CA GLN A 48 -5.78 -12.94 -11.21
C GLN A 48 -6.18 -11.47 -11.44
N TYR A 49 -5.33 -10.52 -11.06
CA TYR A 49 -5.56 -9.10 -11.27
C TYR A 49 -4.67 -8.58 -12.43
N ALA A 50 -5.13 -7.57 -13.16
CA ALA A 50 -4.37 -7.04 -14.30
C ALA A 50 -3.19 -6.17 -13.84
N GLY A 51 -2.08 -6.20 -14.58
CA GLY A 51 -0.95 -5.28 -14.39
C GLY A 51 -0.11 -5.51 -13.13
N LEU A 52 -0.11 -6.72 -12.57
CA LEU A 52 0.67 -7.06 -11.37
C LEU A 52 2.17 -6.87 -11.61
N LYS A 53 2.82 -6.17 -10.66
CA LYS A 53 4.28 -5.96 -10.63
C LYS A 53 4.79 -6.30 -9.25
N TYR A 54 5.54 -7.38 -9.14
CA TYR A 54 6.13 -7.81 -7.87
C TYR A 54 7.45 -7.10 -7.58
N PRO A 55 7.80 -6.84 -6.30
CA PRO A 55 6.99 -7.09 -5.11
C PRO A 55 5.83 -6.10 -4.95
N ILE A 56 4.70 -6.55 -4.36
CA ILE A 56 3.49 -5.74 -4.15
C ILE A 56 3.23 -5.54 -2.66
N ILE A 57 3.01 -4.30 -2.23
CA ILE A 57 2.42 -3.99 -0.93
C ILE A 57 0.89 -4.04 -1.07
N LEU A 58 0.23 -4.89 -0.28
CA LEU A 58 -1.24 -5.04 -0.27
C LEU A 58 -1.92 -4.06 0.70
N GLY A 59 -3.25 -4.01 0.67
CA GLY A 59 -4.04 -3.12 1.53
C GLY A 59 -4.82 -2.11 0.70
N SER A 60 -5.80 -2.61 -0.05
CA SER A 60 -6.65 -1.76 -0.90
C SER A 60 -7.71 -0.96 -0.14
N ASP A 61 -7.91 -1.25 1.14
CA ASP A 61 -8.78 -0.49 2.06
C ASP A 61 -8.00 -0.05 3.29
N GLY A 62 -8.19 1.20 3.68
CA GLY A 62 -7.61 1.70 4.91
C GLY A 62 -8.09 3.07 5.32
N ALA A 63 -8.00 3.32 6.62
CA ALA A 63 -8.24 4.60 7.25
C ALA A 63 -7.02 4.99 8.10
N GLY A 64 -6.70 6.27 8.10
CA GLY A 64 -5.51 6.78 8.77
C GLY A 64 -5.55 8.28 8.99
N ILE A 65 -4.41 8.81 9.40
CA ILE A 65 -4.22 10.24 9.61
C ILE A 65 -3.24 10.78 8.58
N VAL A 66 -3.46 12.01 8.12
CA VAL A 66 -2.50 12.70 7.26
C VAL A 66 -1.21 12.93 8.06
N ASN A 67 -0.10 12.39 7.55
CA ASN A 67 1.21 12.53 8.16
C ASN A 67 2.02 13.65 7.49
N LYS A 68 1.98 13.73 6.15
CA LYS A 68 2.61 14.78 5.33
C LYS A 68 1.82 15.00 4.04
N ILE A 69 1.97 16.17 3.44
CA ILE A 69 1.45 16.48 2.10
C ILE A 69 2.57 17.11 1.27
N GLY A 70 2.52 16.92 -0.06
CA GLY A 70 3.41 17.58 -1.00
C GLY A 70 3.04 19.05 -1.24
N ASP A 71 3.95 19.79 -1.86
CA ASP A 71 3.87 21.25 -2.01
C ASP A 71 2.66 21.72 -2.83
N ASN A 72 2.16 20.90 -3.76
CA ASN A 72 1.02 21.23 -4.62
C ASN A 72 -0.32 20.79 -4.02
N VAL A 73 -0.33 20.12 -2.86
CA VAL A 73 -1.55 19.62 -2.25
C VAL A 73 -2.22 20.70 -1.40
N ASN A 74 -3.49 20.98 -1.69
CA ASN A 74 -4.29 21.90 -0.90
C ASN A 74 -4.74 21.28 0.44
N LYS A 75 -4.75 22.08 1.50
CA LYS A 75 -5.18 21.73 2.86
C LYS A 75 -6.65 22.05 3.17
N SER A 76 -7.33 22.80 2.29
CA SER A 76 -8.69 23.32 2.50
C SER A 76 -9.78 22.39 1.99
#